data_AF-A0A6N8FRK6-F1
#
_entry.id   AF-A0A6N8FRK6-F1
#
_cell.length_a   1.000
_cell.length_b   1.000
_cell.length_c   1.000
_cell.angle_alpha   90.00
_cell.angle_beta   90.00
_cell.angle_gamma   90.00
#
_symmetry.space_group_name_H-M   'P 1'
#
loop_
_entity.id
_entity.type
_entity.pdbx_description
1 polymer ?
#
loop_
_entity_poly.entity_id
_entity_poly.type
_entity_poly.pdbx_seq_one_letter_code
_entity_poly.pdbx_strand_id
1 'polypeptide(L)'
;MFIENGGDLNTIIIYATKHGTVEKAVSLLKRNLKGNIIIANVNKHVPSLEIFDTVIIGGSIYYGKVQKELTQYMKKNSRLLLTKRLGLFLCAGHPNPQQRKIEMENAFPKEILEHALLTSSPT
;
A
#
# COMPACT_ATOMS: atom_id res chain seq x y z
N MET A 1 -3.15 36.82 10.72
CA MET A 1 -2.67 36.39 9.40
C MET A 1 -1.75 35.21 9.65
N PHE A 2 -2.29 33.98 9.61
CA PHE A 2 -1.47 32.78 9.70
C PHE A 2 -1.31 32.26 8.28
N ILE A 3 -0.05 32.15 7.85
CA ILE A 3 0.29 31.50 6.59
C ILE A 3 0.37 30.01 6.89
N GLU A 4 -0.64 29.24 6.48
CA GLU A 4 -0.53 27.77 6.40
C GLU A 4 0.33 27.42 5.19
N ASN A 5 1.64 27.52 5.33
CA ASN A 5 2.58 26.95 4.38
C ASN A 5 2.81 25.49 4.74
N GLY A 6 2.02 24.61 4.12
CA GLY A 6 2.20 23.16 4.17
C GLY A 6 1.03 22.51 3.45
N GLY A 7 1.10 22.38 2.12
CA GLY A 7 0.05 21.72 1.36
C GLY A 7 -0.25 20.34 1.95
N ASP A 8 -1.53 20.04 2.19
CA ASP A 8 -1.95 18.74 2.70
C ASP A 8 -1.44 17.64 1.77
N LEU A 9 -0.68 16.68 2.32
CA LEU A 9 -0.15 15.55 1.55
C LEU A 9 -1.31 14.75 0.94
N ASN A 10 -1.32 14.65 -0.38
CA ASN A 10 -2.29 13.84 -1.11
C ASN A 10 -1.83 12.38 -1.09
N THR A 11 -2.61 11.52 -0.44
CA THR A 11 -2.29 10.09 -0.32
C THR A 11 -3.34 9.24 -1.02
N ILE A 12 -2.87 8.23 -1.75
CA ILE A 12 -3.73 7.14 -2.23
C ILE A 12 -3.36 5.83 -1.53
N ILE A 13 -4.37 5.12 -1.04
CA ILE A 13 -4.25 3.75 -0.54
C ILE A 13 -4.85 2.81 -1.58
N ILE A 14 -4.01 2.00 -2.22
CA ILE A 14 -4.37 1.03 -3.24
C ILE A 14 -4.36 -0.35 -2.59
N TYR A 15 -5.43 -1.11 -2.75
CA TYR A 15 -5.52 -2.42 -2.12
C TYR A 15 -6.22 -3.46 -2.97
N ALA A 16 -6.02 -4.73 -2.63
CA ALA A 16 -6.83 -5.84 -3.09
C ALA A 16 -7.38 -6.62 -1.90
N THR A 17 -8.59 -7.13 -2.05
CA THR A 17 -9.19 -8.04 -1.07
C THR A 17 -10.12 -9.04 -1.74
N LYS A 18 -10.35 -10.18 -1.08
CA LYS A 18 -11.35 -11.17 -1.47
C LYS A 18 -12.47 -11.29 -0.45
N HIS A 19 -12.13 -11.24 0.84
CA HIS A 19 -13.06 -11.44 1.96
C HIS A 19 -13.18 -10.22 2.90
N GLY A 20 -12.69 -9.03 2.48
CA GLY A 20 -12.89 -7.77 3.21
C GLY A 20 -11.92 -7.49 4.37
N THR A 21 -11.04 -8.43 4.74
CA THR A 21 -10.06 -8.20 5.83
C THR A 21 -9.16 -6.99 5.55
N VAL A 22 -8.66 -6.89 4.33
CA VAL A 22 -7.80 -5.78 3.88
C VAL A 22 -8.59 -4.46 3.89
N GLU A 23 -9.87 -4.46 3.52
CA GLU A 23 -10.72 -3.27 3.55
C GLU A 23 -10.85 -2.68 4.96
N LYS A 24 -10.99 -3.54 5.98
CA LYS A 24 -11.00 -3.11 7.38
C LYS A 24 -9.68 -2.45 7.77
N ALA A 25 -8.55 -3.03 7.36
CA ALA A 25 -7.23 -2.46 7.61
C ALA A 25 -7.06 -1.09 6.93
N VAL A 26 -7.47 -0.93 5.66
CA VAL A 26 -7.35 0.39 4.99
C VAL A 26 -8.31 1.41 5.59
N SER A 27 -9.49 0.99 6.06
CA SER A 27 -10.44 1.87 6.76
C SER A 27 -9.89 2.35 8.11
N LEU A 28 -9.17 1.50 8.83
CA LEU A 28 -8.42 1.89 10.04
C LEU A 28 -7.28 2.83 9.69
N LEU A 29 -6.49 2.51 8.67
CA LEU A 29 -5.35 3.32 8.25
C LEU A 29 -5.80 4.73 7.83
N LYS A 30 -6.83 4.84 7.00
CA LYS A 30 -7.38 6.15 6.59
C LYS A 30 -7.80 7.01 7.77
N ARG A 31 -8.40 6.43 8.81
CA ARG A 31 -8.81 7.17 10.02
C ARG A 31 -7.64 7.73 10.83
N ASN A 32 -6.46 7.13 10.71
CA ASN A 32 -5.27 7.53 11.45
C ASN A 32 -4.31 8.43 10.64
N LEU A 33 -4.53 8.55 9.33
CA LEU A 33 -3.75 9.44 8.47
C LEU A 33 -4.39 10.83 8.40
N LYS A 34 -3.55 11.86 8.30
CA LYS A 34 -3.95 13.26 8.08
C LYS A 34 -3.85 13.61 6.59
N GLY A 35 -4.59 14.63 6.16
CA GLY A 35 -4.61 15.12 4.79
C GLY A 35 -5.67 14.44 3.92
N ASN A 36 -5.57 14.62 2.60
CA ASN A 36 -6.51 14.07 1.65
C ASN A 36 -6.17 12.61 1.33
N ILE A 37 -7.05 11.68 1.74
CA ILE A 37 -6.86 10.24 1.58
C ILE A 37 -7.89 9.64 0.63
N ILE A 38 -7.43 9.21 -0.53
CA ILE A 38 -8.19 8.45 -1.52
C ILE A 38 -7.93 6.96 -1.32
N ILE A 39 -8.99 6.16 -1.36
CA ILE A 39 -8.91 4.70 -1.29
C ILE A 39 -9.32 4.14 -2.66
N ALA A 40 -8.51 3.25 -3.22
CA ALA A 40 -8.79 2.58 -4.48
C ALA A 40 -8.59 1.06 -4.36
N ASN A 41 -9.62 0.30 -4.74
CA ASN A 41 -9.46 -1.14 -4.93
C ASN A 41 -8.85 -1.37 -6.33
N VAL A 42 -7.74 -2.10 -6.40
CA VAL A 42 -7.02 -2.34 -7.67
C VAL A 42 -7.85 -3.05 -8.72
N ASN A 43 -8.88 -3.80 -8.30
CA ASN A 43 -9.81 -4.50 -9.19
C ASN A 43 -10.93 -3.59 -9.74
N LYS A 44 -10.98 -2.33 -9.28
CA LYS A 44 -11.93 -1.32 -9.74
C LYS A 44 -11.15 -0.22 -10.48
N HIS A 45 -11.61 1.02 -10.37
CA HIS A 45 -10.89 2.18 -10.89
C HIS A 45 -9.81 2.63 -9.89
N VAL A 46 -8.60 2.84 -10.41
CA VAL A 46 -7.51 3.52 -9.70
C VAL A 46 -7.17 4.79 -10.50
N PRO A 47 -7.26 5.99 -9.90
CA PRO A 47 -6.90 7.23 -10.59
C PRO A 47 -5.40 7.29 -10.89
N SER A 48 -4.99 8.23 -11.74
CA SER A 48 -3.57 8.47 -12.01
C SER A 48 -2.81 8.76 -10.71
N LEU A 49 -1.58 8.21 -10.58
CA LEU A 49 -0.74 8.43 -9.42
C LEU A 49 -0.01 9.77 -9.43
N GLU A 50 -0.08 10.52 -10.53
CA GLU A 50 0.67 11.77 -10.71
C GLU A 50 0.35 12.80 -9.62
N ILE A 51 -0.93 12.95 -9.28
CA ILE A 51 -1.44 13.94 -8.32
C ILE A 51 -1.20 13.59 -6.84
N PHE A 52 -0.67 12.40 -6.55
CA PHE A 52 -0.45 11.94 -5.18
C PHE A 52 1.02 12.07 -4.80
N ASP A 53 1.28 12.55 -3.60
CA ASP A 53 2.63 12.62 -3.02
C ASP A 53 3.04 11.26 -2.45
N THR A 54 2.05 10.57 -1.85
CA THR A 54 2.24 9.30 -1.16
C THR A 54 1.34 8.22 -1.74
N VAL A 55 1.92 7.05 -1.97
CA VAL A 55 1.20 5.85 -2.38
C VAL A 55 1.39 4.78 -1.31
N ILE A 56 0.28 4.22 -0.83
CA ILE A 56 0.30 3.08 0.08
C ILE A 56 -0.33 1.90 -0.67
N ILE A 57 0.36 0.77 -0.73
CA ILE A 57 -0.15 -0.44 -1.37
C ILE A 57 -0.28 -1.53 -0.32
N GLY A 58 -1.44 -2.20 -0.26
CA GLY A 58 -1.56 -3.36 0.61
C GLY A 58 -2.55 -4.42 0.19
N GLY A 59 -2.30 -5.62 0.67
CA GLY A 59 -3.00 -6.81 0.25
C GLY A 59 -2.92 -7.90 1.29
N SER A 60 -3.19 -9.12 0.87
CA SER A 60 -3.02 -10.33 1.69
C SER A 60 -2.27 -11.38 0.90
N ILE A 61 -1.70 -12.37 1.58
CA ILE A 61 -0.92 -13.42 0.91
C ILE A 61 -1.86 -14.42 0.22
N TYR A 62 -1.54 -14.72 -1.03
CA TYR A 62 -2.03 -15.84 -1.82
C TYR A 62 -0.83 -16.53 -2.45
N TYR A 63 -0.59 -17.81 -2.12
CA TYR A 63 0.54 -18.58 -2.63
C TYR A 63 1.90 -17.86 -2.49
N GLY A 64 2.16 -17.27 -1.32
CA GLY A 64 3.43 -16.60 -1.00
C GLY A 64 3.62 -15.21 -1.62
N LYS A 65 2.65 -14.72 -2.42
CA LYS A 65 2.66 -13.38 -3.03
C LYS A 65 1.43 -12.57 -2.62
N VAL A 66 1.45 -11.25 -2.77
CA VAL A 66 0.19 -10.50 -2.80
C VAL A 66 -0.65 -10.89 -4.02
N GLN A 67 -1.92 -10.49 -4.00
CA GLN A 67 -2.85 -10.69 -5.10
C GLN A 67 -2.21 -10.37 -6.47
N LYS A 68 -2.55 -11.17 -7.48
CA LYS A 68 -1.97 -11.06 -8.83
C LYS A 68 -2.22 -9.67 -9.42
N GLU A 69 -3.37 -9.08 -9.14
CA GLU A 69 -3.80 -7.78 -9.64
C GLU A 69 -2.95 -6.66 -9.05
N LEU A 70 -2.59 -6.74 -7.75
CA LEU A 70 -1.60 -5.83 -7.16
C LEU A 70 -0.22 -6.00 -7.79
N THR A 71 0.21 -7.25 -7.99
CA THR A 71 1.50 -7.54 -8.64
C THR A 71 1.57 -6.93 -10.04
N GLN A 72 0.51 -7.10 -10.83
CA GLN A 72 0.42 -6.54 -12.18
C GLN A 72 0.35 -5.02 -12.16
N TYR A 73 -0.43 -4.44 -11.24
CA TYR A 73 -0.53 -2.99 -11.07
C TYR A 73 0.82 -2.36 -10.75
N MET A 74 1.57 -2.95 -9.82
CA MET A 74 2.91 -2.47 -9.44
C MET A 74 3.89 -2.57 -10.60
N LYS A 75 3.87 -3.66 -11.38
CA LYS A 75 4.71 -3.81 -12.57
C LYS A 75 4.36 -2.77 -13.64
N LYS A 76 3.07 -2.53 -13.90
CA LYS A 76 2.62 -1.55 -14.90
C LYS A 76 3.02 -0.12 -14.53
N ASN A 77 2.99 0.22 -13.24
CA ASN A 77 3.22 1.56 -12.74
C ASN A 77 4.60 1.73 -12.05
N SER A 78 5.53 0.78 -12.23
CA SER A 78 6.77 0.73 -11.44
C SER A 78 7.55 2.04 -11.53
N ARG A 79 7.78 2.56 -12.73
CA ARG A 79 8.47 3.84 -12.96
C ARG A 79 7.89 4.98 -12.13
N LEU A 80 6.56 5.10 -12.06
CA LEU A 80 5.92 6.16 -11.31
C LEU A 80 5.98 5.88 -9.81
N LEU A 81 5.72 4.65 -9.36
CA LEU A 81 5.80 4.25 -7.96
C LEU A 81 7.18 4.53 -7.34
N LEU A 82 8.25 4.33 -8.10
CA LEU A 82 9.63 4.59 -7.67
C LEU A 82 9.97 6.08 -7.55
N THR A 83 9.08 6.98 -7.95
CA THR A 83 9.21 8.43 -7.70
C THR A 83 8.39 8.89 -6.49
N LYS A 84 7.51 8.05 -5.96
CA LYS A 84 6.57 8.41 -4.89
C LYS A 84 7.09 7.97 -3.52
N ARG A 85 6.58 8.62 -2.47
CA ARG A 85 6.71 8.11 -1.10
C ARG A 85 5.87 6.84 -1.01
N LEU A 86 6.53 5.69 -0.94
CA LEU A 86 5.86 4.40 -1.01
C LEU A 86 5.80 3.73 0.37
N GLY A 87 4.61 3.32 0.77
CA GLY A 87 4.38 2.45 1.93
C GLY A 87 3.73 1.13 1.51
N LEU A 88 4.11 0.04 2.16
CA LEU A 88 3.54 -1.29 1.92
C LEU A 88 2.92 -1.84 3.21
N PHE A 89 1.78 -2.51 3.09
CA PHE A 89 1.29 -3.34 4.18
C PHE A 89 0.74 -4.68 3.71
N LEU A 90 0.89 -5.69 4.57
CA LEU A 90 0.48 -7.05 4.29
C LEU A 90 -0.43 -7.55 5.40
N CYS A 91 -1.70 -7.78 5.08
CA CYS A 91 -2.61 -8.53 5.93
C CYS A 91 -2.28 -10.01 5.82
N ALA A 92 -1.30 -10.44 6.60
CA ALA A 92 -0.90 -11.82 6.82
C ALA A 92 -0.58 -11.99 8.31
N GLY A 93 -0.62 -13.24 8.77
CA GLY A 93 -0.84 -13.50 10.19
C GLY A 93 -0.03 -14.65 10.72
N HIS A 94 1.16 -14.92 10.18
CA HIS A 94 2.00 -15.92 10.83
C HIS A 94 2.35 -15.42 12.25
N PRO A 95 2.11 -16.22 13.32
CA PRO A 95 2.33 -15.75 14.68
C PRO A 95 3.82 -15.47 14.97
N ASN A 96 4.71 -16.20 14.30
CA ASN A 96 6.15 -16.00 14.41
C ASN A 96 6.62 -14.73 13.66
N PRO A 97 7.31 -13.79 14.32
CA PRO A 97 7.84 -12.56 13.70
C PRO A 97 8.83 -12.78 12.55
N GLN A 98 9.71 -13.77 12.65
CA GLN A 98 10.69 -14.08 11.60
C GLN A 98 9.98 -14.55 10.32
N GLN A 99 8.94 -15.37 10.47
CA GLN A 99 8.14 -15.82 9.33
C GLN A 99 7.38 -14.67 8.67
N ARG A 100 6.85 -13.71 9.46
CA ARG A 100 6.21 -12.49 8.91
C ARG A 100 7.17 -11.64 8.08
N LYS A 101 8.44 -11.57 8.48
CA LYS A 101 9.48 -10.89 7.71
C LYS A 101 9.69 -11.58 6.36
N ILE A 102 9.82 -12.90 6.36
CA ILE A 102 9.95 -13.72 5.14
C ILE A 102 8.72 -13.55 4.23
N GLU A 103 7.52 -13.55 4.82
CA GLU A 103 6.27 -13.31 4.12
C GLU A 103 6.25 -11.93 3.44
N MET A 104 6.62 -10.88 4.16
CA MET A 104 6.73 -9.52 3.61
C MET A 104 7.73 -9.44 2.46
N GLU A 105 8.94 -9.97 2.66
CA GLU A 105 10.02 -9.96 1.66
C GLU A 105 9.62 -10.70 0.38
N ASN A 106 8.88 -11.80 0.54
CA ASN A 106 8.40 -12.57 -0.60
C ASN A 106 7.16 -11.97 -1.24
N ALA A 107 6.29 -11.28 -0.49
CA ALA A 107 4.97 -10.91 -0.98
C ALA A 107 4.99 -9.93 -2.16
N PHE A 108 5.98 -9.03 -2.21
CA PHE A 108 6.04 -7.91 -3.16
C PHE A 108 7.17 -8.08 -4.20
N PRO A 109 7.10 -7.37 -5.34
CA PRO A 109 8.24 -7.25 -6.25
C PRO A 109 9.44 -6.61 -5.55
N LYS A 110 10.65 -7.17 -5.75
CA LYS A 110 11.88 -6.75 -5.05
C LYS A 110 12.15 -5.25 -5.14
N GLU A 111 12.14 -4.69 -6.35
CA GLU A 111 12.39 -3.26 -6.58
C GLU A 111 11.41 -2.34 -5.84
N ILE A 112 10.14 -2.77 -5.76
CA ILE A 112 9.08 -2.02 -5.06
C ILE A 112 9.28 -2.11 -3.54
N LEU A 113 9.68 -3.28 -3.04
CA LEU A 113 9.99 -3.50 -1.63
C LEU A 113 11.20 -2.68 -1.18
N GLU A 114 12.27 -2.67 -1.97
CA GLU A 114 13.51 -1.93 -1.68
C GLU A 114 13.30 -0.41 -1.69
N HIS A 115 12.40 0.09 -2.55
CA HIS A 115 12.04 1.51 -2.59
C HIS A 115 11.11 1.94 -1.46
N ALA A 116 10.33 1.01 -0.89
CA ALA A 116 9.34 1.34 0.13
C ALA A 116 10.00 1.91 1.39
N LEU A 117 9.52 3.09 1.82
CA LEU A 117 10.01 3.77 3.03
C LEU A 117 9.55 3.07 4.31
N LEU A 118 8.44 2.34 4.23
CA LEU A 118 7.86 1.62 5.34
C LEU A 118 7.15 0.37 4.85
N THR A 119 7.36 -0.75 5.53
CA THR A 119 6.60 -1.98 5.36
C THR A 119 5.97 -2.37 6.70
N SER A 120 4.77 -2.94 6.68
CA SER A 120 4.09 -3.39 7.91
C SER A 120 3.26 -4.65 7.67
N SER A 121 3.22 -5.54 8.67
CA SER A 121 2.32 -6.70 8.67
C SER A 121 1.44 -6.60 9.91
N PRO A 122 0.29 -5.90 9.85
CA PRO A 122 -0.56 -5.68 11.02
C PRO A 122 -1.08 -7.02 11.55
N THR A 123 -0.93 -7.23 12.87
CA THR A 123 -1.51 -8.34 13.63
C THR A 123 -2.81 -7.92 14.29
#